data_AF-A0AAE9XHI1-F1
#
_entry.id   AF-A0AAE9XHI1-F1
#
_cell.length_a   1.000
_cell.length_b   1.000
_cell.length_c   1.000
_cell.angle_alpha   90.00
_cell.angle_beta   90.00
_cell.angle_gamma   90.00
#
_symmetry.space_group_name_H-M   'P 1'
#
loop_
_entity.id
_entity.type
_entity.pdbx_description
1 polymer ?
#
loop_
_entity_poly.entity_id
_entity_poly.type
_entity_poly.pdbx_seq_one_letter_code
_entity_poly.pdbx_strand_id
1 'polypeptide(L)'
;MAEMTYLEAINLGISEEMARDEKVVIFGEDVGGDKGGVFGVTKGLAAKYGDDRCFNTPLTEGLIGGLAVGLGLLGYRAIGEFQFADYILPATNQILSEARTMRYRSKGDWTAPIVYRTPYGGGVRGGLYHSQSTEKVFCGQPGLRVVTPSNPYDAKGMIKAAIRSDDPVIFYEHKRLYRLLKADVPEEDYIVPIDKANVVREGSDITVIGYGMVLQYAISAAEQLAKEGIEAEVVDVRSLYPLDRETLVEAAKKTGKVLLITEDNKEGSVMSEIAAMISEDALFDLDAPIQRLAGPDCPSMPYALSLEREFLVNEEQVLEAMRNLAEF
;
A
#
# COMPACT_ATOMS: atom_id res chain seq x y z
N MET A 1 21.92 -11.23 -3.92
CA MET A 1 20.76 -10.45 -4.44
C MET A 1 20.18 -11.29 -5.55
N ALA A 2 18.87 -11.45 -5.56
CA ALA A 2 18.17 -12.21 -6.59
C ALA A 2 17.12 -11.31 -7.25
N GLU A 3 17.03 -11.39 -8.57
CA GLU A 3 15.93 -10.74 -9.30
C GLU A 3 14.62 -11.43 -8.91
N MET A 4 13.67 -10.66 -8.38
CA MET A 4 12.36 -11.18 -7.99
C MET A 4 11.26 -10.20 -8.35
N THR A 5 10.09 -10.76 -8.63
CA THR A 5 8.86 -9.98 -8.81
C THR A 5 8.40 -9.38 -7.48
N TYR A 6 7.56 -8.35 -7.55
CA TYR A 6 6.90 -7.79 -6.36
C TYR A 6 6.16 -8.85 -5.55
N LEU A 7 5.48 -9.79 -6.23
CA LEU A 7 4.80 -10.92 -5.59
C LEU A 7 5.76 -11.87 -4.86
N GLU A 8 6.86 -12.25 -5.52
CA GLU A 8 7.87 -13.14 -4.94
C GLU A 8 8.58 -12.49 -3.74
N ALA A 9 8.79 -11.17 -3.77
CA ALA A 9 9.36 -10.43 -2.66
C ALA A 9 8.47 -10.48 -1.40
N ILE A 10 7.15 -10.35 -1.57
CA ILE A 10 6.19 -10.49 -0.45
C ILE A 10 6.20 -11.92 0.09
N ASN A 11 6.13 -12.92 -0.80
CA ASN A 11 6.21 -14.33 -0.41
C ASN A 11 7.48 -14.63 0.40
N LEU A 12 8.63 -14.15 -0.10
CA LEU A 12 9.92 -14.35 0.56
C LEU A 12 9.95 -13.67 1.94
N GLY A 13 9.45 -12.43 2.05
CA GLY A 13 9.36 -11.73 3.33
C GLY A 13 8.51 -12.49 4.35
N ILE A 14 7.33 -12.99 3.95
CA ILE A 14 6.48 -13.83 4.81
C ILE A 14 7.21 -15.12 5.19
N SER A 15 7.81 -15.80 4.22
CA SER A 15 8.52 -17.07 4.42
C SER A 15 9.67 -16.91 5.41
N GLU A 16 10.46 -15.84 5.32
CA GLU A 16 11.55 -15.54 6.25
C GLU A 16 11.04 -15.29 7.67
N GLU A 17 9.95 -14.52 7.86
CA GLU A 17 9.39 -14.31 9.19
C GLU A 17 8.75 -15.58 9.77
N MET A 18 8.15 -16.44 8.94
CA MET A 18 7.66 -17.75 9.37
C MET A 18 8.79 -18.68 9.80
N ALA A 19 9.95 -18.63 9.14
CA ALA A 19 11.14 -19.37 9.57
C ALA A 19 11.73 -18.81 10.87
N ARG A 20 11.65 -17.49 11.07
CA ARG A 20 12.20 -16.79 12.23
C ARG A 20 11.37 -17.00 13.49
N ASP A 21 10.04 -17.04 13.37
CA ASP A 21 9.12 -17.10 14.51
C ASP A 21 8.01 -18.13 14.24
N GLU A 22 7.97 -19.18 15.06
CA GLU A 22 6.99 -20.27 14.99
C GLU A 22 5.55 -19.78 15.21
N LYS A 23 5.38 -18.61 15.83
CA LYS A 23 4.09 -17.99 16.09
C LYS A 23 3.55 -17.15 14.92
N VAL A 24 4.29 -17.02 13.82
CA VAL A 24 3.76 -16.39 12.60
C VAL A 24 2.86 -17.40 11.89
N VAL A 25 1.62 -17.02 11.65
CA VAL A 25 0.64 -17.85 10.92
C VAL A 25 -0.05 -17.00 9.87
N ILE A 26 -0.35 -17.60 8.72
CA ILE A 26 -1.08 -16.96 7.62
C ILE A 26 -2.34 -17.76 7.30
N PHE A 27 -3.45 -17.05 7.15
CA PHE A 27 -4.74 -17.66 6.88
C PHE A 27 -5.64 -16.72 6.08
N GLY A 28 -6.60 -17.31 5.38
CA GLY A 28 -7.57 -16.60 4.57
C GLY A 28 -8.20 -17.56 3.56
N GLU A 29 -8.89 -17.00 2.58
CA GLU A 29 -9.50 -17.81 1.53
C GLU A 29 -8.45 -18.23 0.51
N ASP A 30 -8.33 -19.54 0.27
CA ASP A 30 -7.44 -20.15 -0.73
C ASP A 30 -5.93 -19.99 -0.52
N VAL A 31 -5.48 -19.54 0.66
CA VAL A 31 -4.05 -19.33 0.96
C VAL A 31 -3.27 -20.63 1.19
N GLY A 32 -3.92 -21.66 1.74
CA GLY A 32 -3.31 -22.92 2.13
C GLY A 32 -3.25 -23.96 1.01
N GLY A 33 -2.61 -25.09 1.30
CA GLY A 33 -2.41 -26.19 0.36
C GLY A 33 -1.59 -25.79 -0.89
N ASP A 34 -1.87 -26.43 -2.01
CA ASP A 34 -1.10 -26.23 -3.25
C ASP A 34 -1.44 -24.95 -4.01
N LYS A 35 -2.60 -24.32 -3.70
CA LYS A 35 -3.09 -23.14 -4.43
C LYS A 35 -2.23 -21.90 -4.15
N GLY A 36 -1.92 -21.65 -2.88
CA GLY A 36 -1.02 -20.55 -2.50
C GLY A 36 -1.59 -19.16 -2.73
N GLY A 37 -2.90 -18.99 -2.52
CA GLY A 37 -3.64 -17.75 -2.77
C GLY A 37 -4.00 -17.57 -4.25
N VAL A 38 -5.06 -16.81 -4.53
CA VAL A 38 -5.54 -16.60 -5.91
C VAL A 38 -4.52 -15.90 -6.82
N PHE A 39 -3.62 -15.09 -6.22
CA PHE A 39 -2.52 -14.45 -6.93
C PHE A 39 -1.22 -15.26 -6.89
N GLY A 40 -1.09 -16.23 -5.97
CA GLY A 40 0.12 -17.02 -5.76
C GLY A 40 1.07 -16.48 -4.68
N VAL A 41 0.67 -15.48 -3.89
CA VAL A 41 1.55 -14.84 -2.89
C VAL A 41 1.95 -15.81 -1.77
N THR A 42 1.12 -16.80 -1.43
CA THR A 42 1.38 -17.77 -0.36
C THR A 42 1.83 -19.14 -0.88
N LYS A 43 2.16 -19.22 -2.17
CA LYS A 43 2.60 -20.46 -2.83
C LYS A 43 3.80 -21.08 -2.12
N GLY A 44 3.68 -22.38 -1.84
CA GLY A 44 4.72 -23.19 -1.19
C GLY A 44 4.83 -23.02 0.33
N LEU A 45 4.13 -22.07 0.95
CA LEU A 45 4.21 -21.85 2.41
C LEU A 45 3.62 -23.01 3.20
N ALA A 46 2.45 -23.52 2.80
CA ALA A 46 1.82 -24.68 3.45
C ALA A 46 2.69 -25.93 3.35
N ALA A 47 3.25 -26.21 2.17
CA ALA A 47 4.17 -27.33 1.97
C ALA A 47 5.45 -27.21 2.84
N LYS A 48 5.92 -25.99 3.11
CA LYS A 48 7.14 -25.73 3.89
C LYS A 48 6.92 -25.70 5.40
N TYR A 49 5.81 -25.11 5.87
CA TYR A 49 5.55 -24.84 7.29
C TYR A 49 4.39 -25.63 7.89
N GLY A 50 3.69 -26.42 7.08
CA GLY A 50 2.55 -27.22 7.49
C GLY A 50 1.22 -26.46 7.46
N ASP A 51 0.13 -27.22 7.39
CA ASP A 51 -1.22 -26.69 7.35
C ASP A 51 -1.61 -25.99 8.67
N ASP A 52 -0.94 -26.25 9.79
CA ASP A 52 -1.20 -25.52 11.04
C ASP A 52 -0.72 -24.06 11.01
N ARG A 53 0.11 -23.69 10.02
CA ARG A 53 0.72 -22.36 9.91
C ARG A 53 0.34 -21.59 8.64
N CYS A 54 -0.14 -22.29 7.62
CA CYS A 54 -0.69 -21.69 6.39
C CYS A 54 -1.96 -22.45 5.98
N PHE A 55 -3.14 -21.92 6.33
CA PHE A 55 -4.41 -22.64 6.18
C PHE A 55 -5.55 -21.81 5.61
N ASN A 56 -6.50 -22.52 4.99
CA ASN A 56 -7.73 -21.94 4.48
C ASN A 56 -8.74 -21.69 5.59
N THR A 57 -9.46 -20.57 5.50
CA THR A 57 -10.64 -20.29 6.33
C THR A 57 -11.94 -20.59 5.56
N PRO A 58 -13.08 -20.68 6.26
CA PRO A 58 -14.37 -20.48 5.61
C PRO A 58 -14.43 -19.11 4.90
N LEU A 59 -15.29 -19.01 3.88
CA LEU A 59 -15.47 -17.80 3.07
C LEU A 59 -16.30 -16.78 3.86
N THR A 60 -15.65 -16.04 4.75
CA THR A 60 -16.27 -15.02 5.61
C THR A 60 -15.19 -14.07 6.14
N GLU A 61 -15.17 -12.85 5.65
CA GLU A 61 -14.11 -11.88 5.94
C GLU A 61 -14.19 -11.39 7.39
N GLY A 62 -15.39 -11.29 7.97
CA GLY A 62 -15.56 -11.03 9.40
C GLY A 62 -14.92 -12.09 10.31
N LEU A 63 -14.89 -13.35 9.86
CA LEU A 63 -14.20 -14.45 10.56
C LEU A 63 -12.69 -14.27 10.45
N ILE A 64 -12.16 -13.95 9.26
CA ILE A 64 -10.73 -13.68 9.06
C ILE A 64 -10.28 -12.54 9.98
N GLY A 65 -11.06 -11.44 9.99
CA GLY A 65 -10.84 -10.29 10.87
C GLY A 65 -10.78 -10.68 12.36
N GLY A 66 -11.79 -11.40 12.84
CA GLY A 66 -11.92 -11.80 14.24
C GLY A 66 -10.93 -12.87 14.67
N LEU A 67 -10.61 -13.83 13.80
CA LEU A 67 -9.61 -14.86 14.05
C LEU A 67 -8.23 -14.24 14.23
N ALA A 68 -7.88 -13.25 13.42
CA ALA A 68 -6.62 -12.51 13.58
C ALA A 68 -6.51 -11.83 14.94
N VAL A 69 -7.59 -11.20 15.41
CA VAL A 69 -7.64 -10.61 16.75
C VAL A 69 -7.43 -11.67 17.82
N GLY A 70 -8.19 -12.77 17.77
CA GLY A 70 -8.06 -13.85 18.76
C GLY A 70 -6.66 -14.46 18.82
N LEU A 71 -6.04 -14.70 17.66
CA LEU A 71 -4.66 -15.20 17.57
C LEU A 71 -3.65 -14.19 18.12
N GLY A 72 -3.79 -12.91 17.78
CA GLY A 72 -2.95 -11.84 18.30
C GLY A 72 -2.96 -11.78 19.82
N LEU A 73 -4.14 -11.95 20.44
CA LEU A 73 -4.30 -12.00 21.89
C LEU A 73 -3.66 -13.21 22.56
N LEU A 74 -3.56 -14.33 21.84
CA LEU A 74 -2.82 -15.52 22.29
C LEU A 74 -1.30 -15.39 22.04
N GLY A 75 -0.85 -14.23 21.57
CA GLY A 75 0.55 -13.93 21.30
C GLY A 75 1.07 -14.50 19.98
N TYR A 76 0.19 -14.89 19.06
CA TYR A 76 0.56 -15.20 17.67
C TYR A 76 0.78 -13.92 16.86
N ARG A 77 1.59 -13.99 15.80
CA ARG A 77 1.72 -12.94 14.80
C ARG A 77 0.86 -13.32 13.60
N ALA A 78 -0.39 -12.83 13.59
CA ALA A 78 -1.42 -13.28 12.67
C ALA A 78 -1.37 -12.50 11.34
N ILE A 79 -1.32 -13.21 10.21
CA ILE A 79 -1.44 -12.63 8.87
C ILE A 79 -2.79 -13.07 8.28
N GLY A 80 -3.78 -12.18 8.34
CA GLY A 80 -5.09 -12.39 7.72
C GLY A 80 -5.10 -11.86 6.30
N GLU A 81 -5.33 -12.74 5.32
CA GLU A 81 -5.47 -12.36 3.91
C GLU A 81 -6.93 -12.16 3.53
N PHE A 82 -7.25 -10.96 3.03
CA PHE A 82 -8.50 -10.70 2.31
C PHE A 82 -8.23 -10.79 0.81
N GLN A 83 -9.04 -11.57 0.10
CA GLN A 83 -8.77 -11.93 -1.29
C GLN A 83 -8.71 -10.70 -2.22
N PHE A 84 -9.49 -9.66 -1.92
CA PHE A 84 -9.46 -8.35 -2.56
C PHE A 84 -9.78 -7.25 -1.54
N ALA A 85 -9.24 -6.05 -1.78
CA ALA A 85 -9.48 -4.87 -0.95
C ALA A 85 -10.97 -4.48 -0.91
N ASP A 86 -11.72 -4.84 -1.94
CA ASP A 86 -13.17 -4.71 -2.03
C ASP A 86 -13.91 -5.54 -0.95
N TYR A 87 -13.31 -6.65 -0.53
CA TYR A 87 -13.89 -7.62 0.40
C TYR A 87 -13.36 -7.49 1.84
N ILE A 88 -12.49 -6.53 2.13
CA ILE A 88 -12.11 -6.23 3.52
C ILE A 88 -13.27 -5.62 4.32
N LEU A 89 -14.25 -5.02 3.64
CA LEU A 89 -15.29 -4.20 4.26
C LEU A 89 -16.18 -4.94 5.28
N PRO A 90 -16.58 -6.22 5.10
CA PRO A 90 -17.28 -6.98 6.14
C PRO A 90 -16.47 -7.16 7.43
N ALA A 91 -15.13 -7.08 7.38
CA ALA A 91 -14.26 -7.17 8.55
C ALA A 91 -14.02 -5.82 9.26
N THR A 92 -14.61 -4.73 8.77
CA THR A 92 -14.35 -3.37 9.28
C THR A 92 -14.57 -3.25 10.78
N ASN A 93 -15.62 -3.87 11.34
CA ASN A 93 -15.87 -3.81 12.79
C ASN A 93 -14.73 -4.46 13.60
N GLN A 94 -14.20 -5.60 13.15
CA GLN A 94 -13.14 -6.33 13.80
C GLN A 94 -11.82 -5.55 13.72
N ILE A 95 -11.58 -4.86 12.61
CA ILE A 95 -10.39 -4.04 12.43
C ILE A 95 -10.48 -2.74 13.27
N LEU A 96 -11.58 -1.99 13.13
CA LEU A 96 -11.72 -0.64 13.69
C LEU A 96 -12.21 -0.60 15.13
N SER A 97 -13.09 -1.52 15.54
CA SER A 97 -13.62 -1.52 16.91
C SER A 97 -12.75 -2.37 17.82
N GLU A 98 -12.18 -3.47 17.31
CA GLU A 98 -11.44 -4.44 18.13
C GLU A 98 -9.91 -4.33 17.99
N ALA A 99 -9.35 -4.56 16.80
CA ALA A 99 -7.90 -4.66 16.62
C ALA A 99 -7.18 -3.35 16.99
N ARG A 100 -7.53 -2.22 16.35
CA ARG A 100 -6.82 -0.94 16.54
C ARG A 100 -6.90 -0.40 17.97
N THR A 101 -7.97 -0.73 18.69
CA THR A 101 -8.21 -0.19 20.03
C THR A 101 -7.58 -1.05 21.12
N MET A 102 -7.08 -2.26 20.79
CA MET A 102 -6.69 -3.26 21.77
C MET A 102 -5.67 -2.76 22.79
N ARG A 103 -4.56 -2.19 22.31
CA ARG A 103 -3.51 -1.64 23.19
C ARG A 103 -4.05 -0.52 24.08
N TYR A 104 -4.85 0.38 23.50
CA TYR A 104 -5.40 1.52 24.22
C TYR A 104 -6.42 1.08 25.28
N ARG A 105 -7.41 0.27 24.91
CA ARG A 105 -8.52 -0.16 25.78
C ARG A 105 -8.07 -1.07 26.92
N SER A 106 -6.95 -1.77 26.74
CA SER A 106 -6.33 -2.63 27.76
C SER A 106 -5.22 -1.93 28.54
N LYS A 107 -4.94 -0.64 28.28
CA LYS A 107 -3.82 0.10 28.90
C LYS A 107 -2.46 -0.59 28.70
N GLY A 108 -2.28 -1.24 27.55
CA GLY A 108 -1.05 -1.92 27.17
C GLY A 108 -0.93 -3.36 27.68
N ASP A 109 -1.89 -3.88 28.44
CA ASP A 109 -1.87 -5.27 28.87
C ASP A 109 -1.93 -6.20 27.66
N TRP A 110 -2.75 -5.86 26.65
CA TRP A 110 -3.00 -6.67 25.46
C TRP A 110 -2.64 -5.89 24.20
N THR A 111 -2.02 -6.55 23.23
CA THR A 111 -1.68 -5.97 21.92
C THR A 111 -2.34 -6.77 20.80
N ALA A 112 -2.24 -6.27 19.57
CA ALA A 112 -2.84 -6.91 18.40
C ALA A 112 -1.79 -7.01 17.27
N PRO A 113 -0.80 -7.94 17.41
CA PRO A 113 0.24 -8.20 16.41
C PRO A 113 -0.36 -8.87 15.16
N ILE A 114 -0.94 -8.06 14.29
CA ILE A 114 -1.74 -8.50 13.16
C ILE A 114 -1.31 -7.77 11.89
N VAL A 115 -1.19 -8.52 10.80
CA VAL A 115 -1.13 -7.97 9.45
C VAL A 115 -2.40 -8.38 8.71
N TYR A 116 -3.20 -7.41 8.30
CA TYR A 116 -4.30 -7.61 7.36
C TYR A 116 -3.80 -7.27 5.97
N ARG A 117 -3.51 -8.29 5.15
CA ARG A 117 -3.01 -8.08 3.79
C ARG A 117 -4.12 -8.20 2.76
N THR A 118 -4.09 -7.32 1.76
CA THR A 118 -5.14 -7.33 0.73
C THR A 118 -4.70 -6.68 -0.59
N PRO A 119 -5.02 -7.28 -1.74
CA PRO A 119 -4.73 -6.68 -3.03
C PRO A 119 -5.75 -5.60 -3.43
N TYR A 120 -5.27 -4.43 -3.85
CA TYR A 120 -6.11 -3.29 -4.29
C TYR A 120 -5.72 -2.78 -5.68
N GLY A 121 -6.49 -1.82 -6.20
CA GLY A 121 -6.20 -1.05 -7.43
C GLY A 121 -6.55 -1.79 -8.74
N GLY A 122 -7.02 -1.08 -9.74
CA GLY A 122 -7.52 -1.57 -11.02
C GLY A 122 -6.46 -1.90 -12.06
N GLY A 123 -6.87 -1.83 -13.34
CA GLY A 123 -6.00 -2.12 -14.49
C GLY A 123 -5.78 -3.62 -14.75
N VAL A 124 -6.61 -4.46 -14.13
CA VAL A 124 -6.61 -5.93 -14.32
C VAL A 124 -7.97 -6.46 -14.80
N ARG A 125 -8.87 -5.57 -15.27
CA ARG A 125 -10.23 -5.91 -15.72
C ARG A 125 -11.10 -6.48 -14.59
N GLY A 126 -10.91 -5.95 -13.39
CA GLY A 126 -11.56 -6.43 -12.18
C GLY A 126 -13.04 -6.02 -12.04
N GLY A 127 -13.48 -5.03 -12.81
CA GLY A 127 -14.80 -4.43 -12.67
C GLY A 127 -15.03 -3.88 -11.26
N LEU A 128 -16.29 -3.88 -10.81
CA LEU A 128 -16.74 -3.20 -9.60
C LEU A 128 -16.05 -3.67 -8.31
N TYR A 129 -15.83 -4.98 -8.17
CA TYR A 129 -15.52 -5.62 -6.89
C TYR A 129 -14.13 -6.24 -6.84
N HIS A 130 -13.26 -5.86 -7.76
CA HIS A 130 -11.86 -6.26 -7.76
C HIS A 130 -10.96 -5.12 -8.20
N SER A 131 -11.33 -3.87 -7.96
CA SER A 131 -10.58 -2.71 -8.49
C SER A 131 -10.56 -1.52 -7.54
N GLN A 132 -11.23 -1.61 -6.39
CA GLN A 132 -11.34 -0.47 -5.49
C GLN A 132 -10.04 -0.17 -4.77
N SER A 133 -9.89 1.11 -4.44
CA SER A 133 -8.94 1.68 -3.50
C SER A 133 -9.70 1.97 -2.20
N THR A 134 -9.65 1.04 -1.25
CA THR A 134 -10.45 1.10 -0.01
C THR A 134 -9.69 1.67 1.19
N GLU A 135 -8.43 2.06 1.00
CA GLU A 135 -7.53 2.55 2.05
C GLU A 135 -8.12 3.73 2.84
N LYS A 136 -8.91 4.61 2.19
CA LYS A 136 -9.52 5.78 2.83
C LYS A 136 -10.48 5.44 3.96
N VAL A 137 -11.07 4.23 3.95
CA VAL A 137 -11.93 3.75 5.05
C VAL A 137 -11.12 3.56 6.34
N PHE A 138 -9.83 3.23 6.21
CA PHE A 138 -8.97 2.84 7.32
C PHE A 138 -7.95 3.92 7.70
N CYS A 139 -7.64 4.83 6.78
CA CYS A 139 -6.78 5.98 7.08
C CYS A 139 -7.47 6.92 8.09
N GLY A 140 -6.68 7.57 8.95
CA GLY A 140 -7.22 8.47 9.98
C GLY A 140 -7.80 7.77 11.21
N GLN A 141 -7.53 6.47 11.40
CA GLN A 141 -8.03 5.66 12.51
C GLN A 141 -6.92 5.38 13.55
N PRO A 142 -6.82 6.15 14.65
CA PRO A 142 -5.73 5.98 15.63
C PRO A 142 -5.62 4.55 16.18
N GLY A 143 -4.38 4.07 16.30
CA GLY A 143 -4.07 2.70 16.70
C GLY A 143 -3.97 1.71 15.53
N LEU A 144 -4.17 2.16 14.29
CA LEU A 144 -3.97 1.38 13.07
C LEU A 144 -2.79 1.94 12.27
N ARG A 145 -2.10 1.08 11.54
CA ARG A 145 -1.19 1.50 10.44
C ARG A 145 -1.75 1.03 9.11
N VAL A 146 -1.65 1.85 8.07
CA VAL A 146 -2.10 1.53 6.70
C VAL A 146 -0.97 1.84 5.74
N VAL A 147 -0.49 0.82 5.03
CA VAL A 147 0.75 0.90 4.25
C VAL A 147 0.62 0.20 2.91
N THR A 148 1.37 0.66 1.92
CA THR A 148 1.40 0.10 0.57
C THR A 148 2.82 0.20 -0.02
N PRO A 149 3.53 -0.91 -0.28
CA PRO A 149 4.83 -0.85 -0.93
C PRO A 149 4.66 -0.65 -2.44
N SER A 150 5.60 0.06 -3.06
CA SER A 150 5.55 0.38 -4.49
C SER A 150 6.53 -0.40 -5.37
N ASN A 151 7.46 -1.17 -4.79
CA ASN A 151 8.49 -1.92 -5.51
C ASN A 151 8.91 -3.19 -4.74
N PRO A 152 9.61 -4.16 -5.38
CA PRO A 152 9.97 -5.42 -4.74
C PRO A 152 10.84 -5.29 -3.47
N TYR A 153 11.78 -4.33 -3.43
CA TYR A 153 12.64 -4.12 -2.25
C TYR A 153 11.80 -3.70 -1.03
N ASP A 154 10.91 -2.73 -1.23
CA ASP A 154 9.99 -2.26 -0.19
C ASP A 154 8.98 -3.33 0.19
N ALA A 155 8.45 -4.08 -0.79
CA ALA A 155 7.51 -5.18 -0.54
C ALA A 155 8.06 -6.19 0.47
N LYS A 156 9.28 -6.70 0.27
CA LYS A 156 9.94 -7.63 1.21
C LYS A 156 10.22 -6.95 2.55
N GLY A 157 10.83 -5.77 2.55
CA GLY A 157 11.25 -5.11 3.78
C GLY A 157 10.09 -4.66 4.66
N MET A 158 9.03 -4.13 4.05
CA MET A 158 7.85 -3.61 4.74
C MET A 158 6.95 -4.73 5.25
N ILE A 159 6.78 -5.85 4.53
CA ILE A 159 5.97 -6.97 5.06
C ILE A 159 6.63 -7.57 6.30
N LYS A 160 7.97 -7.68 6.32
CA LYS A 160 8.72 -8.12 7.49
C LYS A 160 8.55 -7.16 8.66
N ALA A 161 8.68 -5.85 8.43
CA ALA A 161 8.43 -4.84 9.45
C ALA A 161 6.98 -4.87 9.98
N ALA A 162 6.00 -5.06 9.10
CA ALA A 162 4.59 -5.19 9.48
C ALA A 162 4.34 -6.43 10.34
N ILE A 163 4.90 -7.58 9.98
CA ILE A 163 4.78 -8.82 10.78
C ILE A 163 5.45 -8.65 12.15
N ARG A 164 6.55 -7.91 12.23
CA ARG A 164 7.27 -7.60 13.48
C ARG A 164 6.58 -6.54 14.35
N SER A 165 5.58 -5.83 13.83
CA SER A 165 4.77 -4.87 14.60
C SER A 165 3.95 -5.59 15.68
N ASP A 166 3.82 -4.95 16.85
CA ASP A 166 2.90 -5.42 17.90
C ASP A 166 1.50 -4.78 17.79
N ASP A 167 1.32 -3.88 16.83
CA ASP A 167 0.06 -3.20 16.53
C ASP A 167 -0.47 -3.61 15.15
N PRO A 168 -1.77 -3.49 14.90
CA PRO A 168 -2.36 -3.94 13.64
C PRO A 168 -1.91 -3.07 12.47
N VAL A 169 -1.52 -3.73 11.38
CA VAL A 169 -1.11 -3.12 10.11
C VAL A 169 -2.01 -3.63 9.00
N ILE A 170 -2.62 -2.73 8.22
CA ILE A 170 -3.22 -3.08 6.93
C ILE A 170 -2.15 -2.90 5.86
N PHE A 171 -1.86 -3.99 5.15
CA PHE A 171 -0.86 -4.07 4.11
C PHE A 171 -1.54 -4.18 2.75
N TYR A 172 -1.67 -3.05 2.07
CA TYR A 172 -2.26 -2.96 0.75
C TYR A 172 -1.24 -3.31 -0.32
N GLU A 173 -1.63 -4.20 -1.23
CA GLU A 173 -0.74 -4.68 -2.29
C GLU A 173 -1.34 -4.34 -3.65
N HIS A 174 -0.67 -3.48 -4.41
CA HIS A 174 -1.25 -3.07 -5.68
C HIS A 174 -1.15 -4.22 -6.69
N LYS A 175 -2.29 -4.83 -7.05
CA LYS A 175 -2.28 -6.13 -7.75
C LYS A 175 -1.69 -6.10 -9.16
N ARG A 176 -1.76 -4.94 -9.84
CA ARG A 176 -1.08 -4.74 -11.12
C ARG A 176 0.45 -4.82 -11.00
N LEU A 177 1.02 -4.52 -9.82
CA LEU A 177 2.47 -4.55 -9.59
C LEU A 177 3.01 -5.97 -9.41
N TYR A 178 2.19 -6.93 -8.94
CA TYR A 178 2.60 -8.29 -8.60
C TYR A 178 3.56 -8.94 -9.58
N ARG A 179 3.26 -8.83 -10.88
CA ARG A 179 4.07 -9.43 -11.97
C ARG A 179 4.65 -8.42 -12.93
N LEU A 180 4.29 -7.14 -12.77
CA LEU A 180 4.80 -6.06 -13.61
C LEU A 180 6.21 -5.65 -13.18
N LEU A 181 6.42 -5.50 -11.87
CA LEU A 181 7.70 -5.05 -11.32
C LEU A 181 8.59 -6.22 -10.97
N LYS A 182 9.86 -6.08 -11.34
CA LYS A 182 10.97 -6.93 -10.93
C LYS A 182 12.15 -6.06 -10.54
N ALA A 183 12.89 -6.48 -9.53
CA ALA A 183 14.11 -5.81 -9.10
C ALA A 183 15.05 -6.81 -8.42
N ASP A 184 16.33 -6.45 -8.35
CA ASP A 184 17.28 -7.14 -7.48
C ASP A 184 16.93 -6.83 -6.02
N VAL A 185 16.61 -7.89 -5.27
CA VAL A 185 16.28 -7.78 -3.86
C VAL A 185 17.36 -8.50 -3.03
N PRO A 186 17.85 -7.88 -1.93
CA PRO A 186 18.81 -8.52 -1.04
C PRO A 186 18.28 -9.83 -0.44
N GLU A 187 19.16 -10.82 -0.38
CA GLU A 187 18.90 -12.09 0.31
C GLU A 187 19.06 -11.96 1.82
N GLU A 188 19.77 -10.93 2.26
CA GLU A 188 20.03 -10.62 3.66
C GLU A 188 18.72 -10.28 4.41
N ASP A 189 18.76 -10.40 5.75
CA ASP A 189 17.67 -9.94 6.60
C ASP A 189 17.72 -8.42 6.70
N TYR A 190 16.68 -7.76 6.19
CA TYR A 190 16.49 -6.32 6.34
C TYR A 190 15.01 -6.03 6.55
N ILE A 191 14.74 -4.84 7.07
CA ILE A 191 13.39 -4.28 7.18
C ILE A 191 13.38 -2.89 6.56
N VAL A 192 12.22 -2.50 6.04
CA VAL A 192 11.96 -1.12 5.62
C VAL A 192 10.96 -0.53 6.61
N PRO A 193 11.24 0.63 7.24
CA PRO A 193 10.30 1.28 8.15
C PRO A 193 8.97 1.54 7.46
N ILE A 194 7.88 1.12 8.10
CA ILE A 194 6.54 1.16 7.51
C ILE A 194 5.85 2.52 7.67
N ASP A 195 6.38 3.40 8.53
CA ASP A 195 5.86 4.72 8.85
C ASP A 195 6.67 5.84 8.17
N LYS A 196 7.37 5.54 7.06
CA LYS A 196 8.26 6.47 6.34
C LYS A 196 7.99 6.49 4.84
N ALA A 197 7.93 7.70 4.28
CA ALA A 197 7.89 7.94 2.83
C ALA A 197 9.30 7.80 2.23
N ASN A 198 9.41 7.84 0.92
CA ASN A 198 10.70 7.74 0.24
C ASN A 198 10.76 8.55 -1.04
N VAL A 199 11.81 9.36 -1.16
CA VAL A 199 12.19 9.99 -2.41
C VAL A 199 12.78 8.90 -3.31
N VAL A 200 12.03 8.49 -4.34
CA VAL A 200 12.46 7.46 -5.30
C VAL A 200 13.24 8.06 -6.47
N ARG A 201 13.09 9.36 -6.71
CA ARG A 201 13.84 10.13 -7.69
C ARG A 201 14.03 11.55 -7.15
N GLU A 202 15.26 12.03 -7.12
CA GLU A 202 15.57 13.42 -6.79
C GLU A 202 15.23 14.35 -7.96
N GLY A 203 14.78 15.56 -7.66
CA GLY A 203 14.58 16.63 -8.64
C GLY A 203 14.56 18.01 -7.97
N SER A 204 14.32 19.06 -8.76
CA SER A 204 14.36 20.45 -8.27
C SER A 204 13.19 21.32 -8.74
N ASP A 205 12.48 20.94 -9.80
CA ASP A 205 11.54 21.84 -10.46
C ASP A 205 10.09 21.60 -10.02
N ILE A 206 9.74 20.35 -9.77
CA ILE A 206 8.42 19.93 -9.26
C ILE A 206 8.56 18.72 -8.33
N THR A 207 7.65 18.58 -7.38
CA THR A 207 7.52 17.40 -6.52
C THR A 207 6.24 16.67 -6.86
N VAL A 208 6.36 15.37 -7.16
CA VAL A 208 5.25 14.48 -7.47
C VAL A 208 5.13 13.44 -6.37
N ILE A 209 3.99 13.43 -5.67
CA ILE A 209 3.75 12.55 -4.51
C ILE A 209 2.64 11.56 -4.87
N GLY A 210 2.92 10.26 -4.73
CA GLY A 210 1.97 9.21 -5.07
C GLY A 210 2.28 7.88 -4.39
N TYR A 211 1.46 6.87 -4.65
CA TYR A 211 1.69 5.49 -4.20
C TYR A 211 1.12 4.48 -5.18
N GLY A 212 1.56 3.22 -5.09
CA GLY A 212 1.06 2.14 -5.93
C GLY A 212 1.40 2.31 -7.43
N MET A 213 0.45 2.01 -8.31
CA MET A 213 0.70 1.99 -9.77
C MET A 213 0.95 3.37 -10.36
N VAL A 214 0.26 4.41 -9.88
CA VAL A 214 0.42 5.78 -10.42
C VAL A 214 1.82 6.34 -10.19
N LEU A 215 2.51 5.89 -9.14
CA LEU A 215 3.91 6.23 -8.89
C LEU A 215 4.82 5.77 -10.05
N GLN A 216 4.54 4.61 -10.64
CA GLN A 216 5.33 4.09 -11.76
C GLN A 216 5.18 4.98 -13.00
N TYR A 217 3.99 5.56 -13.21
CA TYR A 217 3.77 6.55 -14.26
C TYR A 217 4.54 7.85 -13.99
N ALA A 218 4.60 8.30 -12.74
CA ALA A 218 5.38 9.49 -12.38
C ALA A 218 6.88 9.29 -12.61
N ILE A 219 7.43 8.12 -12.28
CA ILE A 219 8.85 7.79 -12.54
C ILE A 219 9.12 7.84 -14.05
N SER A 220 8.30 7.18 -14.87
CA SER A 220 8.44 7.20 -16.33
C SER A 220 8.29 8.61 -16.92
N ALA A 221 7.29 9.37 -16.46
CA ALA A 221 7.08 10.74 -16.89
C ALA A 221 8.25 11.65 -16.51
N ALA A 222 8.85 11.47 -15.33
CA ALA A 222 10.02 12.23 -14.89
C ALA A 222 11.25 11.94 -15.78
N GLU A 223 11.46 10.70 -16.23
CA GLU A 223 12.52 10.36 -17.20
C GLU A 223 12.30 11.02 -18.56
N GLN A 224 11.05 11.20 -18.98
CA GLN A 224 10.71 11.90 -20.23
C GLN A 224 10.95 13.40 -20.10
N LEU A 225 10.47 14.01 -19.01
CA LEU A 225 10.62 15.45 -18.73
C LEU A 225 12.08 15.87 -18.51
N ALA A 226 12.93 15.00 -17.98
CA ALA A 226 14.36 15.29 -17.86
C ALA A 226 15.02 15.57 -19.23
N LYS A 227 14.52 14.95 -20.31
CA LYS A 227 14.98 15.22 -21.69
C LYS A 227 14.56 16.60 -22.20
N GLU A 228 13.51 17.17 -21.60
CA GLU A 228 13.01 18.53 -21.85
C GLU A 228 13.65 19.55 -20.89
N GLY A 229 14.49 19.11 -19.96
CA GLY A 229 15.17 19.96 -18.98
C GLY A 229 14.37 20.23 -17.71
N ILE A 230 13.33 19.43 -17.43
CA ILE A 230 12.52 19.50 -16.21
C ILE A 230 12.88 18.32 -15.29
N GLU A 231 13.43 18.62 -14.12
CA GLU A 231 13.83 17.66 -13.11
C GLU A 231 12.78 17.49 -12.01
N ALA A 232 11.98 16.44 -12.13
CA ALA A 232 10.91 16.13 -11.18
C ALA A 232 11.40 15.25 -10.02
N GLU A 233 11.18 15.72 -8.80
CA GLU A 233 11.28 14.90 -7.60
C GLU A 233 10.05 13.99 -7.50
N VAL A 234 10.26 12.70 -7.24
CA VAL A 234 9.17 11.72 -7.11
C VAL A 234 9.25 11.08 -5.73
N VAL A 235 8.16 11.17 -4.99
CA VAL A 235 8.04 10.70 -3.59
C VAL A 235 6.97 9.62 -3.50
N ASP A 236 7.39 8.44 -3.06
CA ASP A 236 6.51 7.36 -2.67
C ASP A 236 6.01 7.58 -1.25
N VAL A 237 4.69 7.64 -1.07
CA VAL A 237 4.08 7.84 0.24
C VAL A 237 4.37 6.67 1.19
N ARG A 238 4.33 5.42 0.70
CA ARG A 238 4.43 4.15 1.45
C ARG A 238 3.47 3.99 2.64
N SER A 239 3.59 4.85 3.64
CA SER A 239 2.73 4.93 4.82
C SER A 239 1.55 5.86 4.56
N LEU A 240 0.38 5.29 4.31
CA LEU A 240 -0.86 6.06 4.11
C LEU A 240 -1.43 6.56 5.44
N TYR A 241 -1.15 5.83 6.53
CA TYR A 241 -1.45 6.26 7.88
C TYR A 241 -0.54 5.53 8.89
N PRO A 242 0.18 6.24 9.78
CA PRO A 242 0.34 7.70 9.82
C PRO A 242 1.20 8.21 8.65
N LEU A 243 0.90 9.40 8.15
CA LEU A 243 1.71 10.01 7.09
C LEU A 243 3.08 10.47 7.62
N ASP A 244 4.12 10.28 6.82
CA ASP A 244 5.46 10.80 7.10
C ASP A 244 5.55 12.29 6.78
N ARG A 245 4.98 13.10 7.68
CA ARG A 245 4.86 14.55 7.53
C ARG A 245 6.19 15.22 7.17
N GLU A 246 7.26 14.83 7.84
CA GLU A 246 8.60 15.40 7.66
C GLU A 246 9.06 15.29 6.19
N THR A 247 9.13 14.07 5.66
CA THR A 247 9.60 13.84 4.28
C THR A 247 8.69 14.51 3.24
N LEU A 248 7.36 14.41 3.42
CA LEU A 248 6.40 14.95 2.46
C LEU A 248 6.42 16.49 2.40
N VAL A 249 6.54 17.14 3.57
CA VAL A 249 6.62 18.60 3.66
C VAL A 249 7.96 19.11 3.15
N GLU A 250 9.08 18.47 3.51
CA GLU A 250 10.40 18.91 3.04
C GLU A 250 10.56 18.76 1.53
N ALA A 251 10.02 17.70 0.93
CA ALA A 251 9.96 17.55 -0.53
C ALA A 251 9.14 18.70 -1.17
N ALA A 252 7.97 19.01 -0.60
CA ALA A 252 7.15 20.12 -1.08
C ALA A 252 7.86 21.48 -1.03
N LYS A 253 8.57 21.77 0.08
CA LYS A 253 9.35 23.01 0.23
C LYS A 253 10.52 23.10 -0.75
N LYS A 254 11.14 21.96 -1.09
CA LYS A 254 12.30 21.90 -1.95
C LYS A 254 12.01 22.45 -3.35
N THR A 255 10.82 22.17 -3.89
CA THR A 255 10.48 22.52 -5.28
C THR A 255 9.39 23.59 -5.40
N GLY A 256 8.62 23.87 -4.34
CA GLY A 256 7.53 24.86 -4.31
C GLY A 256 6.31 24.53 -5.20
N LYS A 257 6.42 23.58 -6.12
CA LYS A 257 5.37 23.11 -7.02
C LYS A 257 5.07 21.64 -6.75
N VAL A 258 3.83 21.33 -6.35
CA VAL A 258 3.45 19.98 -5.88
C VAL A 258 2.28 19.40 -6.68
N LEU A 259 2.49 18.22 -7.26
CA LEU A 259 1.47 17.39 -7.87
C LEU A 259 1.23 16.14 -7.02
N LEU A 260 0.01 15.96 -6.52
CA LEU A 260 -0.40 14.75 -5.83
C LEU A 260 -1.14 13.83 -6.79
N ILE A 261 -0.78 12.55 -6.84
CA ILE A 261 -1.37 11.57 -7.74
C ILE A 261 -1.93 10.36 -6.98
N THR A 262 -3.13 9.92 -7.35
CA THR A 262 -3.74 8.70 -6.79
C THR A 262 -4.62 8.01 -7.83
N GLU A 263 -4.84 6.70 -7.68
CA GLU A 263 -5.85 5.98 -8.45
C GLU A 263 -7.26 6.12 -7.84
N ASP A 264 -7.35 6.44 -6.55
CA ASP A 264 -8.63 6.70 -5.88
C ASP A 264 -9.30 7.97 -6.43
N ASN A 265 -10.53 8.25 -5.99
CA ASN A 265 -11.23 9.48 -6.29
C ASN A 265 -10.48 10.71 -5.75
N LYS A 266 -10.73 11.86 -6.37
CA LYS A 266 -10.12 13.13 -5.94
C LYS A 266 -10.57 13.54 -4.53
N GLU A 267 -11.86 13.40 -4.22
CA GLU A 267 -12.43 13.81 -2.93
C GLU A 267 -12.24 12.71 -1.88
N GLY A 268 -11.83 13.10 -0.67
CA GLY A 268 -11.72 12.19 0.48
C GLY A 268 -10.58 11.17 0.41
N SER A 269 -9.76 11.19 -0.65
CA SER A 269 -8.55 10.35 -0.73
C SER A 269 -7.46 10.84 0.21
N VAL A 270 -6.46 9.97 0.44
CA VAL A 270 -5.24 10.26 1.22
C VAL A 270 -4.53 11.53 0.72
N MET A 271 -4.61 11.82 -0.58
CA MET A 271 -4.03 13.02 -1.18
C MET A 271 -4.69 14.32 -0.69
N SER A 272 -5.92 14.26 -0.20
CA SER A 272 -6.60 15.42 0.41
C SER A 272 -5.92 15.82 1.73
N GLU A 273 -5.57 14.83 2.56
CA GLU A 273 -4.86 15.05 3.82
C GLU A 273 -3.42 15.54 3.59
N ILE A 274 -2.72 14.97 2.60
CA ILE A 274 -1.38 15.43 2.22
C ILE A 274 -1.42 16.88 1.73
N ALA A 275 -2.41 17.27 0.92
CA ALA A 275 -2.56 18.65 0.47
C ALA A 275 -2.80 19.63 1.63
N ALA A 276 -3.65 19.25 2.59
CA ALA A 276 -3.91 20.06 3.78
C ALA A 276 -2.64 20.22 4.63
N MET A 277 -1.95 19.12 4.91
CA MET A 277 -0.69 19.10 5.66
C MET A 277 0.39 19.97 5.03
N ILE A 278 0.60 19.89 3.71
CA ILE A 278 1.56 20.75 3.00
C ILE A 278 1.11 22.21 3.06
N SER A 279 -0.18 22.49 2.88
CA SER A 279 -0.70 23.86 2.95
C SER A 279 -0.54 24.49 4.33
N GLU A 280 -0.61 23.70 5.41
CA GLU A 280 -0.38 24.17 6.78
C GLU A 280 1.11 24.47 7.04
N ASP A 281 2.00 23.58 6.59
CA ASP A 281 3.41 23.58 7.01
C ASP A 281 4.39 24.20 5.99
N ALA A 282 3.95 24.44 4.75
CA ALA A 282 4.79 24.92 3.65
C ALA A 282 4.12 26.02 2.81
N LEU A 283 3.08 26.71 3.31
CA LEU A 283 2.34 27.72 2.55
C LEU A 283 3.23 28.77 1.86
N PHE A 284 4.25 29.26 2.57
CA PHE A 284 5.15 30.31 2.08
C PHE A 284 6.26 29.80 1.17
N ASP A 285 6.41 28.48 1.06
CA ASP A 285 7.37 27.82 0.19
C ASP A 285 6.72 27.41 -1.15
N LEU A 286 5.39 27.53 -1.29
CA LEU A 286 4.67 27.15 -2.51
C LEU A 286 4.67 28.26 -3.57
N ASP A 287 5.15 27.93 -4.76
CA ASP A 287 5.15 28.78 -5.96
C ASP A 287 3.91 28.58 -6.84
N ALA A 288 3.19 27.48 -6.65
CA ALA A 288 1.96 27.16 -7.37
C ALA A 288 0.93 26.50 -6.45
N PRO A 289 -0.38 26.58 -6.77
CA PRO A 289 -1.39 25.80 -6.05
C PRO A 289 -1.09 24.30 -6.14
N ILE A 290 -1.22 23.59 -5.01
CA ILE A 290 -1.11 22.12 -4.99
C ILE A 290 -2.15 21.53 -5.94
N GLN A 291 -1.69 20.79 -6.95
CA GLN A 291 -2.56 20.11 -7.90
C GLN A 291 -2.77 18.66 -7.51
N ARG A 292 -3.93 18.12 -7.86
CA ARG A 292 -4.29 16.72 -7.58
C ARG A 292 -4.86 16.06 -8.84
N LEU A 293 -4.18 15.02 -9.31
CA LEU A 293 -4.60 14.13 -10.38
C LEU A 293 -5.11 12.82 -9.77
N ALA A 294 -6.33 12.45 -10.10
CA ALA A 294 -7.03 11.34 -9.46
C ALA A 294 -8.02 10.70 -10.43
N GLY A 295 -8.53 9.51 -10.08
CA GLY A 295 -9.63 8.88 -10.79
C GLY A 295 -10.91 9.75 -10.73
N PRO A 296 -11.83 9.55 -11.70
CA PRO A 296 -13.08 10.31 -11.74
C PRO A 296 -13.95 10.03 -10.51
N ASP A 297 -14.79 10.99 -10.13
CA ASP A 297 -15.77 10.80 -9.06
C ASP A 297 -16.99 10.04 -9.58
N CYS A 298 -16.80 8.72 -9.75
CA CYS A 298 -17.88 7.82 -10.09
C CYS A 298 -17.77 6.51 -9.29
N PRO A 299 -18.90 5.85 -9.00
CA PRO A 299 -18.99 4.82 -7.98
C PRO A 299 -18.35 3.49 -8.37
N SER A 300 -17.95 3.29 -9.63
CA SER A 300 -17.53 1.97 -10.11
C SER A 300 -16.47 2.00 -11.19
N MET A 301 -15.47 1.12 -11.04
CA MET A 301 -14.56 0.76 -12.12
C MET A 301 -15.33 0.06 -13.24
N PRO A 302 -15.34 0.60 -14.47
CA PRO A 302 -16.07 -0.01 -15.58
C PRO A 302 -15.46 -1.36 -16.01
N TYR A 303 -16.31 -2.31 -16.43
CA TYR A 303 -15.85 -3.56 -17.03
C TYR A 303 -15.50 -3.41 -18.52
N ALA A 304 -16.18 -2.51 -19.23
CA ALA A 304 -15.91 -2.27 -20.64
C ALA A 304 -14.52 -1.65 -20.81
N LEU A 305 -13.66 -2.26 -21.64
CA LEU A 305 -12.25 -1.90 -21.76
C LEU A 305 -12.02 -0.42 -22.11
N SER A 306 -12.84 0.16 -22.98
CA SER A 306 -12.75 1.58 -23.31
C SER A 306 -13.01 2.45 -22.09
N LEU A 307 -14.02 2.12 -21.28
CA LEU A 307 -14.37 2.88 -20.09
C LEU A 307 -13.38 2.67 -18.94
N GLU A 308 -12.81 1.46 -18.77
CA GLU A 308 -11.75 1.22 -17.78
C GLU A 308 -10.52 2.09 -18.06
N ARG A 309 -10.16 2.25 -19.34
CA ARG A 309 -9.05 3.11 -19.77
C ARG A 309 -9.29 4.60 -19.49
N GLU A 310 -10.51 5.08 -19.68
CA GLU A 310 -10.88 6.46 -19.37
C GLU A 310 -10.97 6.71 -17.85
N PHE A 311 -11.32 5.66 -17.08
CA PHE A 311 -11.40 5.76 -15.62
C PHE A 311 -10.02 5.84 -14.98
N LEU A 312 -9.08 5.01 -15.44
CA LEU A 312 -7.75 4.92 -14.83
C LEU A 312 -6.90 6.13 -15.15
N VAL A 313 -6.24 6.68 -14.12
CA VAL A 313 -5.12 7.60 -14.32
C VAL A 313 -4.07 6.90 -15.16
N ASN A 314 -3.61 7.56 -16.21
CA ASN A 314 -2.64 7.00 -17.15
C ASN A 314 -1.37 7.87 -17.27
N GLU A 315 -0.37 7.32 -17.95
CA GLU A 315 0.94 7.93 -18.07
C GLU A 315 0.93 9.27 -18.83
N GLU A 316 0.09 9.40 -19.87
CA GLU A 316 -0.04 10.64 -20.63
C GLU A 316 -0.62 11.77 -19.77
N GLN A 317 -1.67 11.47 -19.00
CA GLN A 317 -2.25 12.43 -18.05
C GLN A 317 -1.25 12.85 -16.97
N VAL A 318 -0.46 11.91 -16.44
CA VAL A 318 0.58 12.21 -15.44
C VAL A 318 1.67 13.10 -16.06
N LEU A 319 2.16 12.76 -17.25
CA LEU A 319 3.17 13.53 -17.96
C LEU A 319 2.70 14.96 -18.26
N GLU A 320 1.48 15.11 -18.77
CA GLU A 320 0.90 16.42 -19.09
C GLU A 320 0.68 17.26 -17.81
N ALA A 321 0.14 16.67 -16.75
CA ALA A 321 -0.06 17.36 -15.48
C ALA A 321 1.28 17.82 -14.85
N MET A 322 2.32 16.97 -14.91
CA MET A 322 3.65 17.32 -14.46
C MET A 322 4.24 18.48 -15.28
N ARG A 323 4.18 18.41 -16.62
CA ARG A 323 4.69 19.47 -17.50
C ARG A 323 3.98 20.80 -17.24
N ASN A 324 2.65 20.79 -17.22
CA ASN A 324 1.85 22.00 -17.03
C ASN A 324 2.11 22.65 -15.67
N LEU A 325 2.33 21.87 -14.61
CA LEU A 325 2.66 22.41 -13.29
C LEU A 325 4.10 22.96 -13.24
N ALA A 326 5.05 22.28 -13.88
CA ALA A 326 6.43 22.75 -13.95
C ALA A 326 6.52 24.13 -14.62
N GLU A 327 5.71 24.36 -15.65
CA GLU A 327 5.65 25.62 -16.40
C GLU A 327 4.79 26.73 -15.75
N PHE A 328 4.16 26.47 -14.59
CA PHE A 328 3.29 27.44 -13.88
C PHE A 328 4.00 28.75 -13.52
#